data_AF-E1QQM8-F1
#
_entry.id   AF-E1QQM8-F1
#
_cell.length_a   1.000
_cell.length_b   1.000
_cell.length_c   1.000
_cell.angle_alpha   90.00
_cell.angle_beta   90.00
_cell.angle_gamma   90.00
#
_symmetry.space_group_name_H-M   'P 1'
#
loop_
_entity.id
_entity.type
_entity.pdbx_description
1 polymer ?
#
loop_
_entity_poly.entity_id
_entity_poly.type
_entity_poly.pdbx_seq_one_letter_code
_entity_poly.pdbx_strand_id
1 'polypeptide(L)'
;MALPIPPEPRDIKDRIVKRRSVCTGPGCDSFSVWFGNEVARYLWEHWSRELARIGINWQKFLSILSNHTQELIDWAIRNTLAWSDLIRILANDLSPGTEVTTTGRKGGILDYLG
;
A
#
# COMPACT_ATOMS: atom_id res chain seq x y z
N MET A 1 14.09 10.25 6.73
CA MET A 1 14.83 9.41 5.76
C MET A 1 14.06 9.47 4.44
N ALA A 2 14.73 9.47 3.29
CA ALA A 2 14.04 9.51 2.00
C ALA A 2 14.08 8.12 1.37
N LEU A 3 12.94 7.42 1.30
CA LEU A 3 12.84 6.23 0.46
C LEU A 3 12.89 6.68 -1.01
N PRO A 4 13.71 6.05 -1.86
CA PRO A 4 13.77 6.40 -3.27
C PRO A 4 12.42 6.12 -3.93
N ILE A 5 12.08 6.90 -4.97
CA ILE A 5 10.94 6.61 -5.83
C ILE A 5 11.41 5.61 -6.90
N PRO A 6 11.07 4.31 -6.79
CA PRO A 6 11.42 3.35 -7.83
C PRO A 6 10.65 3.66 -9.12
N PRO A 7 11.11 3.19 -10.29
CA PRO A 7 10.35 3.31 -11.53
C PRO A 7 8.98 2.63 -11.41
N GLU A 8 8.01 3.03 -12.22
CA GLU A 8 6.70 2.38 -12.21
C GLU A 8 6.83 0.94 -12.77
N PRO A 9 6.42 -0.10 -12.02
CA PRO A 9 6.46 -1.47 -12.50
C PRO A 9 5.26 -1.73 -13.42
N ARG A 10 5.35 -1.25 -14.66
CA ARG A 10 4.26 -1.34 -15.65
C ARG A 10 3.86 -2.78 -15.94
N ASP A 11 4.81 -3.70 -15.94
CA ASP A 11 4.56 -5.13 -16.12
C ASP A 11 3.69 -5.72 -14.99
N ILE A 12 3.92 -5.30 -13.73
CA ILE A 12 3.09 -5.70 -12.59
C ILE A 12 1.70 -5.10 -12.74
N LYS A 13 1.61 -3.81 -13.09
CA LYS A 13 0.34 -3.11 -13.33
C LYS A 13 -0.50 -3.79 -14.41
N ASP A 14 0.11 -4.16 -15.53
CA ASP A 14 -0.56 -4.89 -16.62
C ASP A 14 -1.11 -6.24 -16.15
N ARG A 15 -0.34 -6.98 -15.32
CA ARG A 15 -0.81 -8.24 -14.73
C ARG A 15 -1.97 -8.02 -13.76
N ILE A 16 -1.97 -6.94 -12.97
CA ILE A 16 -3.09 -6.57 -12.08
C ILE A 16 -4.34 -6.31 -12.91
N VAL A 17 -4.25 -5.46 -13.94
CA VAL A 17 -5.37 -5.11 -14.82
C VAL A 17 -5.94 -6.36 -15.51
N LYS A 18 -5.06 -7.25 -16.02
CA LYS A 18 -5.47 -8.51 -16.65
C LYS A 18 -6.23 -9.41 -15.67
N ARG A 19 -5.71 -9.62 -14.45
CA ARG A 19 -6.42 -10.39 -13.40
C ARG A 19 -7.76 -9.76 -13.07
N ARG A 20 -7.80 -8.44 -12.94
CA ARG A 20 -9.02 -7.72 -12.61
C ARG A 20 -10.10 -7.85 -13.69
N SER A 21 -9.70 -7.91 -14.97
CA SER A 21 -10.62 -8.02 -16.10
C SER A 21 -11.42 -9.33 -16.13
N VAL A 22 -10.87 -10.41 -15.55
CA VAL A 22 -11.52 -11.74 -15.50
C VAL A 22 -12.16 -12.05 -14.15
N CYS A 23 -11.96 -11.20 -13.14
CA CYS A 23 -12.55 -11.35 -11.81
C CYS A 23 -13.81 -10.48 -11.69
N THR A 24 -14.92 -11.09 -11.32
CA THR A 24 -16.19 -10.41 -11.06
C THR A 24 -16.64 -10.62 -9.62
N GLY A 25 -17.04 -9.55 -8.96
CA GLY A 25 -17.62 -9.60 -7.62
C GLY A 25 -16.90 -8.69 -6.61
N PRO A 26 -17.46 -8.60 -5.38
CA PRO A 26 -16.84 -7.86 -4.30
C PRO A 26 -15.44 -8.41 -3.99
N GLY A 27 -14.47 -7.53 -3.77
CA GLY A 27 -13.10 -7.91 -3.39
C GLY A 27 -12.17 -8.26 -4.56
N CYS A 28 -12.65 -8.30 -5.81
CA CYS A 28 -11.80 -8.51 -6.98
C CYS A 28 -10.70 -7.45 -7.13
N ASP A 29 -10.98 -6.19 -6.77
CA ASP A 29 -9.99 -5.11 -6.76
C ASP A 29 -8.82 -5.46 -5.82
N SER A 30 -9.14 -5.71 -4.54
CA SER A 30 -8.16 -6.08 -3.51
C SER A 30 -7.41 -7.36 -3.85
N PHE A 31 -8.12 -8.38 -4.33
CA PHE A 31 -7.49 -9.62 -4.78
C PHE A 31 -6.47 -9.36 -5.91
N SER A 32 -6.84 -8.56 -6.90
CA SER A 32 -6.00 -8.33 -8.07
C SER A 32 -4.69 -7.60 -7.71
N VAL A 33 -4.75 -6.62 -6.80
CA VAL A 33 -3.55 -5.88 -6.35
C VAL A 33 -2.66 -6.71 -5.41
N TRP A 34 -3.23 -7.58 -4.59
CA TRP A 34 -2.49 -8.37 -3.60
C TRP A 34 -2.00 -9.73 -4.11
N PHE A 35 -2.52 -10.21 -5.24
CA PHE A 35 -2.17 -11.54 -5.72
C PHE A 35 -0.66 -11.66 -5.99
N GLY A 36 -0.05 -12.69 -5.39
CA GLY A 36 1.39 -12.94 -5.46
C GLY A 36 2.25 -11.95 -4.68
N ASN A 37 1.66 -10.98 -3.97
CA ASN A 37 2.36 -9.87 -3.30
C ASN A 37 3.33 -9.15 -4.24
N GLU A 38 3.02 -9.06 -5.54
CA GLU A 38 3.99 -8.61 -6.55
C GLU A 38 4.42 -7.16 -6.32
N VAL A 39 3.47 -6.27 -6.04
CA VAL A 39 3.75 -4.86 -5.72
C VAL A 39 4.57 -4.77 -4.44
N ALA A 40 4.19 -5.51 -3.40
CA ALA A 40 4.89 -5.51 -2.12
C ALA A 40 6.34 -5.97 -2.27
N ARG A 41 6.57 -7.06 -3.01
CA ARG A 41 7.91 -7.58 -3.30
C ARG A 41 8.76 -6.59 -4.07
N TYR A 42 8.18 -5.98 -5.11
CA TYR A 42 8.86 -4.95 -5.90
C TYR A 42 9.34 -3.79 -5.02
N LEU A 43 8.45 -3.22 -4.20
CA LEU A 43 8.80 -2.13 -3.30
C LEU A 43 9.84 -2.56 -2.25
N TRP A 44 9.73 -3.78 -1.73
CA TRP A 44 10.68 -4.32 -0.77
C TRP A 44 12.08 -4.52 -1.36
N GLU A 45 12.21 -4.97 -2.60
CA GLU A 45 13.50 -5.06 -3.28
C GLU A 45 14.21 -3.69 -3.36
N HIS A 46 13.44 -2.61 -3.49
CA HIS A 46 13.97 -1.23 -3.49
C HIS A 46 14.21 -0.64 -2.10
N TRP A 47 13.41 -1.00 -1.10
CA TRP A 47 13.40 -0.31 0.21
C TRP A 47 13.93 -1.14 1.37
N SER A 48 14.04 -2.46 1.24
CA SER A 48 14.37 -3.38 2.34
C SER A 48 15.61 -2.97 3.13
N ARG A 49 16.66 -2.49 2.46
CA ARG A 49 17.88 -2.03 3.14
C ARG A 49 17.64 -0.84 4.06
N GLU A 50 16.88 0.16 3.60
CA GLU A 50 16.57 1.35 4.39
C GLU A 50 15.53 1.07 5.47
N LEU A 51 14.52 0.24 5.16
CA LEU A 51 13.51 -0.21 6.10
C LEU A 51 14.11 -1.08 7.23
N ALA A 52 15.06 -1.95 6.91
CA ALA A 52 15.74 -2.79 7.91
C ALA A 52 16.55 -1.95 8.91
N ARG A 53 17.17 -0.85 8.46
CA ARG A 53 17.92 0.08 9.33
C ARG A 53 17.06 0.73 10.41
N ILE A 54 15.75 0.82 10.18
CA ILE A 54 14.76 1.39 11.11
C ILE A 54 13.88 0.32 11.78
N GLY A 55 14.27 -0.95 11.68
CA GLY A 55 13.57 -2.06 12.33
C GLY A 55 12.24 -2.46 11.67
N ILE A 56 12.00 -2.06 10.42
CA ILE A 56 10.87 -2.55 9.63
C ILE A 56 11.31 -3.81 8.88
N ASN A 57 10.81 -4.96 9.35
CA ASN A 57 10.96 -6.24 8.67
C ASN A 57 9.82 -6.45 7.64
N TRP A 58 9.89 -7.53 6.87
CA TRP A 58 8.91 -7.86 5.83
C TRP A 58 7.48 -7.93 6.36
N GLN A 59 7.27 -8.53 7.54
CA GLN A 59 5.95 -8.66 8.14
C GLN A 59 5.36 -7.29 8.51
N LYS A 60 6.14 -6.43 9.15
CA LYS A 60 5.73 -5.06 9.50
C LYS A 60 5.47 -4.21 8.25
N PHE A 61 6.30 -4.38 7.22
CA PHE A 61 6.09 -3.72 5.93
C PHE A 61 4.77 -4.13 5.28
N LEU A 62 4.46 -5.43 5.21
CA LEU A 62 3.18 -5.90 4.68
C LEU A 62 2.00 -5.37 5.48
N SER A 63 2.11 -5.33 6.81
CA SER A 63 1.07 -4.76 7.67
C SER A 63 0.83 -3.29 7.36
N ILE A 64 1.88 -2.48 7.22
CA ILE A 64 1.75 -1.05 6.87
C ILE A 64 1.16 -0.89 5.47
N LEU A 65 1.68 -1.62 4.49
CA LEU A 65 1.21 -1.56 3.10
C LEU A 65 -0.27 -1.97 2.97
N SER A 66 -0.75 -2.90 3.81
CA SER A 66 -2.16 -3.32 3.82
C SER A 66 -3.14 -2.18 4.13
N ASN A 67 -2.71 -1.18 4.92
CA ASN A 67 -3.51 0.01 5.22
C ASN A 67 -3.72 0.90 3.97
N HIS A 68 -2.91 0.72 2.93
CA HIS A 68 -2.96 1.49 1.68
C HIS A 68 -3.54 0.69 0.50
N THR A 69 -4.39 -0.31 0.78
CA THR A 69 -5.01 -1.12 -0.28
C THR A 69 -5.82 -0.26 -1.25
N GLN A 70 -6.44 0.84 -0.78
CA GLN A 70 -7.24 1.72 -1.62
C GLN A 70 -6.36 2.49 -2.62
N GLU A 71 -5.22 3.00 -2.19
CA GLU A 71 -4.26 3.73 -3.01
C GLU A 71 -3.63 2.81 -4.06
N LEU A 72 -3.36 1.54 -3.71
CA LEU A 72 -2.93 0.53 -4.67
C LEU A 72 -3.99 0.30 -5.77
N ILE A 73 -5.27 0.25 -5.40
CA ILE A 73 -6.39 0.11 -6.35
C ILE A 73 -6.51 1.35 -7.23
N ASP A 74 -6.40 2.55 -6.63
CA ASP A 74 -6.50 3.82 -7.33
C ASP A 74 -5.36 4.00 -8.36
N TRP A 75 -4.15 3.52 -8.05
CA TRP A 75 -3.02 3.51 -8.99
C TRP A 75 -3.15 2.44 -10.08
N ALA A 76 -3.42 1.19 -9.70
CA ALA A 76 -3.30 0.06 -10.60
C ALA A 76 -4.54 -0.14 -11.49
N ILE A 77 -5.73 0.05 -10.93
CA ILE A 77 -7.00 -0.33 -11.56
C ILE A 77 -7.77 0.90 -12.03
N ARG A 78 -7.98 1.89 -11.16
CA ARG A 78 -8.78 3.08 -11.49
C ARG A 78 -7.99 4.13 -12.25
N ASN A 79 -6.66 4.06 -12.19
CA ASN A 79 -5.75 5.01 -12.81
C ASN A 79 -6.01 6.47 -12.38
N THR A 80 -6.46 6.65 -11.13
CA THR A 80 -6.77 7.95 -10.51
C THR A 80 -5.64 8.46 -9.61
N LEU A 81 -4.63 7.63 -9.35
CA LEU A 81 -3.44 7.99 -8.57
C LEU A 81 -2.17 7.74 -9.39
N ALA A 82 -1.29 8.75 -9.50
CA ALA A 82 -0.02 8.58 -10.19
C ALA A 82 0.95 7.74 -9.34
N TRP A 83 1.84 6.99 -10.00
CA TRP A 83 2.83 6.15 -9.32
C TRP A 83 3.69 6.93 -8.32
N SER A 84 4.20 8.11 -8.72
CA SER A 84 5.00 8.95 -7.84
C SER A 84 4.26 9.37 -6.57
N ASP A 85 2.95 9.57 -6.65
CA ASP A 85 2.12 10.01 -5.54
C ASP A 85 1.82 8.84 -4.59
N LEU A 86 1.49 7.66 -5.15
CA LEU A 86 1.41 6.41 -4.38
C LEU A 86 2.70 6.20 -3.58
N ILE A 87 3.86 6.30 -4.23
CA ILE A 87 5.14 6.10 -3.53
C ILE A 87 5.35 7.12 -2.43
N ARG A 88 5.01 8.39 -2.64
CA ARG A 88 5.13 9.42 -1.60
C ARG A 88 4.23 9.12 -0.40
N ILE A 89 2.99 8.68 -0.64
CA ILE A 89 2.07 8.27 0.43
C ILE A 89 2.68 7.13 1.23
N LEU A 90 3.11 6.05 0.56
CA LEU A 90 3.71 4.89 1.23
C LEU A 90 5.00 5.25 1.99
N ALA A 91 5.85 6.10 1.41
CA ALA A 91 7.12 6.49 2.03
C ALA A 91 6.92 7.36 3.27
N ASN A 92 5.87 8.18 3.32
CA ASN A 92 5.53 8.98 4.49
C ASN A 92 5.11 8.08 5.67
N ASP A 93 4.33 7.04 5.42
CA ASP A 93 3.86 6.13 6.48
C ASP A 93 4.95 5.13 6.93
N LEU A 94 5.92 4.84 6.07
CA LEU A 94 7.09 4.01 6.39
C LEU A 94 8.23 4.79 7.06
N SER A 95 8.12 6.12 7.19
CA SER A 95 9.12 6.96 7.84
C SER A 95 8.88 7.04 9.35
N PRO A 96 9.90 6.76 10.20
CA PRO A 96 9.78 6.96 11.64
C PRO A 96 9.78 8.48 11.90
N GLY A 97 8.61 9.04 12.18
CA GLY A 97 8.47 10.47 12.45
C GLY A 97 7.11 11.08 12.16
N THR A 98 6.18 10.37 11.51
CA THR A 98 4.82 10.87 11.36
C THR A 98 4.03 10.52 12.63
N GLU A 99 4.20 11.34 13.68
CA GLU A 99 3.13 11.55 14.65
C GLU A 99 1.93 12.14 13.89
N VAL A 100 1.17 11.28 13.21
CA VAL A 100 -0.17 11.68 12.76
C VAL A 100 -1.05 11.57 13.99
N THR A 101 -1.32 12.73 14.57
CA THR A 101 -2.49 13.01 15.38
C THR A 101 -3.67 12.23 14.83
N THR A 102 -4.14 11.23 15.58
CA THR A 102 -5.43 10.60 15.38
C THR A 102 -6.52 11.66 15.50
N THR A 103 -6.81 12.37 14.42
CA THR A 103 -8.13 12.99 14.22
C THR A 103 -9.10 11.84 14.09
N GLY A 104 -9.84 11.62 15.18
CA GLY A 104 -10.66 10.45 15.42
C GLY A 104 -11.68 10.20 14.32
N ARG A 105 -11.70 8.95 13.85
CA ARG A 105 -12.97 8.28 13.60
C ARG A 105 -13.37 7.60 14.91
N LYS A 106 -14.13 8.32 15.74
CA LYS A 106 -14.99 7.69 16.75
C LYS A 106 -16.03 6.86 16.01
N GLY A 107 -16.08 5.58 16.36
CA GLY A 107 -16.95 4.60 15.73
C GLY A 107 -16.64 3.21 16.27
N GLY A 108 -16.50 3.11 17.60
CA GLY A 108 -16.31 1.86 18.30
C GLY A 108 -17.51 1.62 19.23
N ILE A 109 -17.96 0.37 19.30
CA ILE A 109 -19.14 -0.13 20.06
C ILE A 109 -19.18 0.27 21.55
N LEU A 110 -18.09 0.83 22.09
CA LEU A 110 -17.95 1.24 23.48
C LEU A 110 -18.58 2.61 23.80
N ASP A 111 -19.06 3.37 22.81
CA ASP A 111 -19.74 4.65 23.00
C ASP A 111 -21.22 4.53 23.47
N TYR A 112 -21.71 3.32 23.76
CA TYR A 112 -23.11 3.05 24.16
C TYR A 112 -23.31 2.63 25.62
N LEU A 113 -22.29 2.75 26.47
CA LEU A 113 -22.44 2.51 27.91
C LEU A 113 -22.08 3.77 28.69
N GLY A 114 -23.10 4.61 28.88
CA GLY A 114 -23.13 5.78 29.75
C GLY A 114 -24.58 6.12 30.07
#